data_AF-A0A8T1GZL9-F1
#
_entry.id   AF-A0A8T1GZL9-F1
#
_cell.length_a   1.000
_cell.length_b   1.000
_cell.length_c   1.000
_cell.angle_alpha   90.00
_cell.angle_beta   90.00
_cell.angle_gamma   90.00
#
_symmetry.space_group_name_H-M   'P 1'
#
loop_
_entity.id
_entity.type
_entity.pdbx_description
1 polymer ?
#
loop_
_entity_poly.entity_id
_entity_poly.type
_entity_poly.pdbx_seq_one_letter_code
_entity_poly.pdbx_strand_id
1 'polypeptide(L)'
;MLTKYSIKGIGQYLDHYLVYDFETILKPTATQHGENTVFTNEHIPVSVSVADSLTEEVSCFVNDDPKVLLTDMFKYIGDVSVKIQQYNVNKYKLLLQKIINAHGLTGMEIPGAKLGKTYKMSDVDSWIGEGKYGSFFDFHSSLGFGKQRSDYGRIKQQLDQVPVLGFNSGRYDINLIKNDLFAVIGTDNIKSVITNPSYMCIATSDMKMLDISNYVPAGTSYAKYLSTYLGDCKCDNKIRCVCGLGKGIFPYEFITSFNVLSQTTIPPKSAFDSELRGTSISDDEYKRVQFVWEHYGMKSIKDLLIWYNNLDVVPFIKAIKAQRELFKRIDLDMFADGVSLPGLSEKVMYQTCFDNLQYPSKKSPQAFRFPSKRMSGYKSQDVEAKREFALKLLQLIESITSLNTSTATS
;
A
#
# COMPACT_ATOMS: atom_id res chain seq x y z
N MET A 1 -19.43 12.71 8.90
CA MET A 1 -19.16 14.12 8.53
C MET A 1 -20.19 14.67 7.55
N LEU A 2 -20.54 13.95 6.48
CA LEU A 2 -21.56 14.39 5.52
C LEU A 2 -22.89 14.79 6.19
N THR A 3 -23.41 13.96 7.10
CA THR A 3 -24.61 14.26 7.90
C THR A 3 -24.45 15.52 8.76
N LYS A 4 -23.31 15.66 9.46
CA LYS A 4 -22.99 16.81 10.33
C LYS A 4 -23.07 18.14 9.58
N TYR A 5 -22.67 18.17 8.30
CA TYR A 5 -22.69 19.38 7.46
C TYR A 5 -23.84 19.40 6.44
N SER A 6 -24.85 18.53 6.62
CA SER A 6 -26.04 18.45 5.78
C SER A 6 -25.71 18.37 4.28
N ILE A 7 -24.75 17.51 3.91
CA ILE A 7 -24.39 17.21 2.52
C ILE A 7 -25.25 16.04 2.04
N LYS A 8 -25.91 16.18 0.89
CA LYS A 8 -26.75 15.16 0.26
C LYS A 8 -26.19 14.79 -1.12
N GLY A 9 -26.49 13.60 -1.62
CA GLY A 9 -26.15 13.16 -2.99
C GLY A 9 -24.69 12.73 -3.21
N ILE A 10 -23.85 12.73 -2.17
CA ILE A 10 -22.45 12.30 -2.23
C ILE A 10 -22.27 11.11 -1.28
N GLY A 11 -21.68 10.02 -1.77
CA GLY A 11 -21.32 8.86 -0.95
C GLY A 11 -20.08 9.13 -0.09
N GLN A 12 -19.98 8.47 1.06
CA GLN A 12 -18.85 8.63 2.01
C GLN A 12 -17.56 7.87 1.62
N TYR A 13 -17.58 7.17 0.49
CA TYR A 13 -16.53 6.23 0.08
C TYR A 13 -15.48 6.89 -0.82
N LEU A 14 -14.21 6.51 -0.68
CA LEU A 14 -13.14 6.93 -1.60
C LEU A 14 -13.08 5.96 -2.77
N ASP A 15 -13.41 6.39 -3.99
CA ASP A 15 -13.74 5.42 -5.05
C ASP A 15 -12.52 4.69 -5.60
N HIS A 16 -11.37 5.36 -5.65
CA HIS A 16 -10.19 4.90 -6.38
C HIS A 16 -9.02 4.53 -5.46
N TYR A 17 -8.20 3.64 -5.97
CA TYR A 17 -7.06 2.97 -5.35
C TYR A 17 -6.17 2.36 -6.44
N LEU A 18 -4.93 2.02 -6.09
CA LEU A 18 -4.00 1.28 -6.94
C LEU A 18 -3.80 -0.14 -6.40
N VAL A 19 -3.40 -1.06 -7.26
CA VAL A 19 -2.92 -2.39 -6.90
C VAL A 19 -1.57 -2.66 -7.51
N TYR A 20 -0.78 -3.54 -6.89
CA TYR A 20 0.51 -3.95 -7.42
C TYR A 20 0.83 -5.42 -7.12
N ASP A 21 1.74 -5.98 -7.89
CA ASP A 21 2.29 -7.32 -7.70
C ASP A 21 3.73 -7.40 -8.25
N PHE A 22 4.63 -8.09 -7.54
CA PHE A 22 6.05 -8.22 -7.90
C PHE A 22 6.39 -9.62 -8.37
N GLU A 23 7.33 -9.70 -9.31
CA GLU A 23 8.01 -10.94 -9.66
C GLU A 23 9.49 -10.88 -9.35
N THR A 24 10.08 -12.07 -9.17
CA THR A 24 11.47 -12.22 -8.73
C THR A 24 12.27 -13.14 -9.62
N ILE A 25 13.55 -12.79 -9.81
CA ILE A 25 14.58 -13.74 -10.21
C ILE A 25 14.90 -14.65 -9.02
N LEU A 26 14.98 -15.95 -9.26
CA LEU A 26 15.43 -16.95 -8.29
C LEU A 26 16.91 -17.22 -8.51
N LYS A 27 17.77 -16.35 -7.97
CA LYS A 27 19.21 -16.46 -8.16
C LYS A 27 19.75 -17.59 -7.27
N PRO A 28 20.34 -18.67 -7.84
CA PRO A 28 20.84 -19.77 -7.04
C PRO A 28 21.93 -19.34 -6.07
N THR A 29 21.90 -19.90 -4.87
CA THR A 29 22.87 -19.74 -3.80
C THR A 29 23.01 -21.05 -3.03
N ALA A 30 24.05 -21.14 -2.21
CA ALA A 30 24.30 -22.29 -1.33
C ALA A 30 24.83 -21.80 0.02
N THR A 31 24.25 -20.70 0.53
CA THR A 31 24.69 -20.10 1.79
C THR A 31 24.18 -20.93 2.96
N GLN A 32 25.11 -21.51 3.72
CA GLN A 32 24.78 -22.25 4.93
C GLN A 32 24.43 -21.30 6.08
N HIS A 33 23.33 -21.58 6.78
CA HIS A 33 22.86 -20.82 7.93
C HIS A 33 22.68 -21.76 9.13
N GLY A 34 23.69 -21.79 10.00
CA GLY A 34 23.77 -22.78 11.07
C GLY A 34 24.03 -24.19 10.52
N GLU A 35 23.73 -25.22 11.32
CA GLU A 35 24.09 -26.60 10.97
C GLU A 35 23.10 -27.25 9.98
N ASN A 36 21.82 -26.89 10.06
CA ASN A 36 20.73 -27.63 9.40
C ASN A 36 19.99 -26.86 8.30
N THR A 37 20.36 -25.61 8.01
CA THR A 37 19.65 -24.78 7.02
C THR A 37 20.61 -24.31 5.94
N VAL A 38 20.21 -24.50 4.68
CA VAL A 38 20.91 -23.98 3.51
C VAL A 38 19.94 -23.12 2.74
N PHE A 39 20.31 -21.87 2.48
CA PHE A 39 19.59 -21.03 1.53
C PHE A 39 19.94 -21.49 0.13
N THR A 40 18.91 -21.81 -0.66
CA THR A 40 19.05 -22.33 -2.02
C THR A 40 18.93 -21.24 -3.07
N ASN A 41 18.03 -20.26 -2.88
CA ASN A 41 17.82 -19.18 -3.83
C ASN A 41 17.73 -17.82 -3.10
N GLU A 42 18.39 -16.81 -3.66
CA GLU A 42 18.19 -15.40 -3.35
C GLU A 42 17.09 -14.86 -4.27
N HIS A 43 16.04 -14.28 -3.69
CA HIS A 43 14.95 -13.67 -4.44
C HIS A 43 15.28 -12.21 -4.72
N ILE A 44 15.40 -11.85 -6.00
CA ILE A 44 15.70 -10.48 -6.43
C ILE A 44 14.50 -9.93 -7.19
N PRO A 45 13.89 -8.80 -6.77
CA PRO A 45 12.77 -8.22 -7.52
C PRO A 45 13.23 -7.87 -8.93
N VAL A 46 12.45 -8.27 -9.95
CA VAL A 46 12.79 -8.06 -11.36
C VAL A 46 11.69 -7.33 -12.13
N SER A 47 10.43 -7.50 -11.73
CA SER A 47 9.33 -6.72 -12.27
C SER A 47 8.31 -6.36 -11.22
N VAL A 48 7.55 -5.32 -11.52
CA VAL A 48 6.35 -4.94 -10.79
C VAL A 48 5.30 -4.44 -11.75
N SER A 49 4.10 -5.00 -11.64
CA SER A 49 2.93 -4.51 -12.34
C SER A 49 2.12 -3.64 -11.38
N VAL A 50 1.65 -2.50 -11.86
CA VAL A 50 0.80 -1.57 -11.12
C VAL A 50 -0.42 -1.26 -11.98
N ALA A 51 -1.61 -1.41 -11.42
CA ALA A 51 -2.85 -1.00 -12.06
C ALA A 51 -3.63 -0.02 -11.19
N ASP A 52 -4.34 0.93 -11.80
CA ASP A 52 -5.17 1.88 -11.06
C ASP A 52 -6.64 1.76 -11.41
N SER A 53 -7.51 1.98 -10.42
CA SER A 53 -8.96 1.90 -10.60
C SER A 53 -9.60 3.19 -11.14
N LEU A 54 -8.81 4.23 -11.44
CA LEU A 54 -9.32 5.48 -12.00
C LEU A 54 -9.40 5.41 -13.53
N THR A 55 -8.32 4.95 -14.16
CA THR A 55 -8.19 4.80 -15.60
C THR A 55 -8.31 3.35 -16.07
N GLU A 56 -8.18 2.39 -15.15
CA GLU A 56 -8.08 0.94 -15.44
C GLU A 56 -6.86 0.59 -16.32
N GLU A 57 -5.87 1.49 -16.39
CA GLU A 57 -4.59 1.23 -17.05
C GLU A 57 -3.67 0.37 -16.17
N VAL A 58 -2.78 -0.38 -16.84
CA VAL A 58 -1.76 -1.21 -16.20
C VAL A 58 -0.39 -0.84 -16.76
N SER A 59 0.59 -0.68 -15.87
CA SER A 59 1.99 -0.46 -16.20
C SER A 59 2.84 -1.53 -15.55
N CYS A 60 3.67 -2.21 -16.35
CA CYS A 60 4.63 -3.20 -15.87
C CYS A 60 6.05 -2.67 -16.07
N PHE A 61 6.79 -2.55 -14.97
CA PHE A 61 8.19 -2.14 -14.97
C PHE A 61 9.05 -3.39 -14.83
N VAL A 62 10.14 -3.47 -15.59
CA VAL A 62 11.09 -4.58 -15.56
C VAL A 62 12.50 -4.01 -15.56
N ASN A 63 13.27 -4.27 -14.51
CA ASN A 63 14.60 -3.73 -14.31
C ASN A 63 15.47 -4.70 -13.50
N ASP A 64 16.78 -4.73 -13.76
CA ASP A 64 17.74 -5.55 -13.02
C ASP A 64 18.25 -4.88 -11.75
N ASP A 65 18.09 -3.55 -11.63
CA ASP A 65 18.35 -2.78 -10.42
C ASP A 65 17.06 -2.60 -9.61
N PRO A 66 16.95 -3.23 -8.42
CA PRO A 66 15.79 -3.08 -7.53
C PRO A 66 15.44 -1.64 -7.18
N LYS A 67 16.44 -0.77 -6.99
CA LYS A 67 16.21 0.61 -6.59
C LYS A 67 15.64 1.43 -7.75
N VAL A 68 16.10 1.19 -8.98
CA VAL A 68 15.52 1.82 -10.18
C VAL A 68 14.11 1.30 -10.42
N LEU A 69 13.88 -0.01 -10.27
CA LEU A 69 12.55 -0.62 -10.37
C LEU A 69 11.55 0.05 -9.41
N LEU A 70 11.93 0.22 -8.15
CA LEU A 70 11.11 0.90 -7.15
C LEU A 70 10.93 2.38 -7.46
N THR A 71 11.95 3.05 -7.97
CA THR A 71 11.86 4.47 -8.36
C THR A 71 10.82 4.67 -9.47
N ASP A 72 10.83 3.81 -10.49
CA ASP A 72 9.85 3.84 -11.58
C ASP A 72 8.43 3.54 -11.07
N MET A 73 8.28 2.52 -10.21
CA MET A 73 7.01 2.18 -9.57
C MET A 73 6.43 3.35 -8.77
N PHE A 74 7.21 3.93 -7.85
CA PHE A 74 6.72 5.00 -6.98
C PHE A 74 6.52 6.32 -7.71
N LYS A 75 7.27 6.57 -8.79
CA LYS A 75 6.99 7.70 -9.69
C LYS A 75 5.62 7.55 -10.34
N TYR A 76 5.31 6.38 -10.91
CA TYR A 76 3.99 6.09 -11.48
C TYR A 76 2.88 6.21 -10.45
N ILE A 77 3.07 5.63 -9.25
CA ILE A 77 2.10 5.73 -8.16
C ILE A 77 1.88 7.20 -7.77
N GLY A 78 2.93 8.01 -7.69
CA GLY A 78 2.84 9.45 -7.39
C GLY A 78 2.01 10.20 -8.43
N ASP A 79 2.31 10.01 -9.71
CA ASP A 79 1.61 10.66 -10.83
C ASP A 79 0.12 10.31 -10.86
N VAL A 80 -0.23 9.05 -10.62
CA VAL A 80 -1.63 8.60 -10.54
C VAL A 80 -2.30 9.06 -9.25
N SER A 81 -1.57 9.08 -8.13
CA SER A 81 -2.09 9.53 -6.83
C SER A 81 -2.56 10.98 -6.90
N VAL A 82 -1.83 11.87 -7.58
CA VAL A 82 -2.26 13.26 -7.81
C VAL A 82 -3.62 13.32 -8.52
N LYS A 83 -3.84 12.48 -9.54
CA LYS A 83 -5.12 12.44 -10.27
C LYS A 83 -6.26 11.94 -9.37
N ILE A 84 -6.01 10.91 -8.56
CA ILE A 84 -6.98 10.38 -7.59
C ILE A 84 -7.30 11.40 -6.49
N GLN A 85 -6.29 12.10 -5.97
CA GLN A 85 -6.46 13.17 -4.98
C GLN A 85 -7.30 14.31 -5.56
N GLN A 86 -7.05 14.72 -6.81
CA GLN A 86 -7.85 15.74 -7.47
C GLN A 86 -9.32 15.30 -7.62
N TYR A 87 -9.56 14.05 -8.03
CA TYR A 87 -10.90 13.47 -8.06
C TYR A 87 -11.56 13.51 -6.67
N ASN A 88 -10.85 13.08 -5.63
CA ASN A 88 -11.32 13.05 -4.24
C ASN A 88 -11.68 14.46 -3.74
N VAL A 89 -10.81 15.46 -3.94
CA VAL A 89 -11.05 16.84 -3.54
C VAL A 89 -12.25 17.42 -4.29
N ASN A 90 -12.39 17.14 -5.58
CA ASN A 90 -13.56 17.58 -6.35
C ASN A 90 -14.86 16.94 -5.84
N LYS A 91 -14.85 15.63 -5.55
CA LYS A 91 -15.99 14.90 -4.97
C LYS A 91 -16.42 15.48 -3.63
N TYR A 92 -15.47 15.85 -2.77
CA TYR A 92 -15.77 16.38 -1.43
C TYR A 92 -15.73 17.91 -1.34
N LYS A 93 -15.64 18.63 -2.47
CA LYS A 93 -15.46 20.09 -2.51
C LYS A 93 -16.50 20.83 -1.69
N LEU A 94 -17.79 20.48 -1.85
CA LEU A 94 -18.88 21.12 -1.12
C LEU A 94 -18.76 20.92 0.40
N LEU A 95 -18.34 19.74 0.84
CA LEU A 95 -18.10 19.45 2.26
C LEU A 95 -16.94 20.29 2.79
N LEU A 96 -15.82 20.33 2.07
CA LEU A 96 -14.63 21.11 2.43
C LEU A 96 -14.98 22.60 2.57
N GLN A 97 -15.70 23.17 1.60
CA GLN A 97 -16.17 24.56 1.64
C GLN A 97 -17.07 24.84 2.86
N LYS A 98 -18.00 23.93 3.19
CA LYS A 98 -18.85 24.09 4.39
C LYS A 98 -18.03 24.03 5.68
N ILE A 99 -17.02 23.15 5.76
CA ILE A 99 -16.13 23.07 6.92
C ILE A 99 -15.36 24.39 7.08
N ILE A 100 -14.77 24.91 6.00
CA ILE A 100 -14.04 26.20 6.00
C ILE A 100 -14.99 27.34 6.42
N ASN A 101 -16.22 27.40 5.91
CA ASN A 101 -17.15 28.46 6.30
C ASN A 101 -17.55 28.37 7.77
N ALA A 102 -17.82 27.16 8.28
CA ALA A 102 -18.21 26.96 9.68
C ALA A 102 -17.06 27.27 10.66
N HIS A 103 -15.85 26.75 10.41
CA HIS A 103 -14.77 26.73 11.40
C HIS A 103 -13.50 27.47 10.96
N GLY A 104 -13.49 27.99 9.74
CA GLY A 104 -12.26 28.44 9.09
C GLY A 104 -11.29 27.28 8.85
N LEU A 105 -10.08 27.61 8.43
CA LEU A 105 -8.95 26.67 8.30
C LEU A 105 -8.28 26.36 9.66
N THR A 106 -9.08 26.23 10.72
CA THR A 106 -8.58 25.94 12.08
C THR A 106 -7.84 24.60 12.09
N GLY A 107 -6.65 24.57 12.71
CA GLY A 107 -5.81 23.38 12.78
C GLY A 107 -5.07 23.03 11.47
N MET A 108 -5.15 23.88 10.45
CA MET A 108 -4.40 23.72 9.20
C MET A 108 -3.22 24.70 9.16
N GLU A 109 -2.11 24.27 8.57
CA GLU A 109 -0.98 25.13 8.26
C GLU A 109 -1.14 25.66 6.83
N ILE A 110 -1.14 26.98 6.67
CA ILE A 110 -1.31 27.64 5.38
C ILE A 110 0.00 28.36 5.04
N PRO A 111 0.67 28.00 3.93
CA PRO A 111 1.94 28.62 3.55
C PRO A 111 1.83 30.15 3.42
N GLY A 112 2.70 30.85 4.15
CA GLY A 112 2.79 32.32 4.15
C GLY A 112 1.61 33.06 4.81
N ALA A 113 0.71 32.36 5.50
CA ALA A 113 -0.40 33.00 6.20
C ALA A 113 0.02 33.55 7.57
N LYS A 114 -0.58 34.67 7.99
CA LYS A 114 -0.35 35.23 9.33
C LYS A 114 -0.89 34.28 10.40
N LEU A 115 -0.05 33.99 11.40
CA LEU A 115 -0.40 33.18 12.57
C LEU A 115 -1.57 33.84 13.34
N GLY A 116 -2.48 33.04 13.87
CA GLY A 116 -3.59 33.51 14.71
C GLY A 116 -4.78 34.15 13.97
N LYS A 117 -4.72 34.33 12.64
CA LYS A 117 -5.89 34.73 11.84
C LYS A 117 -6.68 33.50 11.40
N THR A 118 -8.00 33.55 11.56
CA THR A 118 -8.93 32.55 10.98
C THR A 118 -9.30 32.96 9.56
N TYR A 119 -9.07 32.08 8.61
CA TYR A 119 -9.37 32.29 7.19
C TYR A 119 -10.64 31.53 6.79
N LYS A 120 -11.50 32.18 6.01
CA LYS A 120 -12.79 31.65 5.51
C LYS A 120 -12.72 31.39 4.01
N MET A 121 -13.81 30.86 3.44
CA MET A 121 -13.83 30.53 2.01
C MET A 121 -13.65 31.75 1.12
N SER A 122 -14.13 32.93 1.55
CA SER A 122 -13.91 34.19 0.85
C SER A 122 -12.43 34.57 0.74
N ASP A 123 -11.60 34.28 1.75
CA ASP A 123 -10.15 34.50 1.65
C ASP A 123 -9.54 33.55 0.61
N VAL A 124 -9.98 32.28 0.60
CA VAL A 124 -9.53 31.27 -0.36
C VAL A 124 -9.92 31.64 -1.79
N ASP A 125 -11.17 32.08 -2.00
CA ASP A 125 -11.64 32.54 -3.30
C ASP A 125 -10.85 33.77 -3.78
N SER A 126 -10.52 34.70 -2.88
CA SER A 126 -9.64 35.85 -3.18
C SER A 126 -8.26 35.38 -3.62
N TRP A 127 -7.64 34.46 -2.88
CA TRP A 127 -6.31 33.94 -3.23
C TRP A 127 -6.29 33.22 -4.58
N ILE A 128 -7.35 32.50 -4.92
CA ILE A 128 -7.48 31.86 -6.23
C ILE A 128 -7.69 32.94 -7.32
N GLY A 129 -8.56 33.93 -7.07
CA GLY A 129 -8.81 35.04 -8.01
C GLY A 129 -7.59 35.93 -8.25
N GLU A 130 -6.73 36.08 -7.24
CA GLU A 130 -5.44 36.80 -7.31
C GLU A 130 -4.32 35.95 -7.95
N GLY A 131 -4.57 34.68 -8.26
CA GLY A 131 -3.59 33.78 -8.86
C GLY A 131 -2.56 33.20 -7.90
N LYS A 132 -2.74 33.32 -6.58
CA LYS A 132 -1.87 32.67 -5.58
C LYS A 132 -1.96 31.14 -5.65
N TYR A 133 -3.13 30.61 -6.02
CA TYR A 133 -3.37 29.20 -6.28
C TYR A 133 -4.13 29.06 -7.60
N GLY A 134 -3.73 28.10 -8.45
CA GLY A 134 -4.37 27.88 -9.75
C GLY A 134 -5.80 27.33 -9.65
N SER A 135 -6.10 26.62 -8.57
CA SER A 135 -7.39 25.98 -8.33
C SER A 135 -7.62 25.72 -6.84
N PHE A 136 -8.83 25.29 -6.50
CA PHE A 136 -9.13 24.82 -5.14
C PHE A 136 -8.32 23.57 -4.76
N PHE A 137 -7.99 22.72 -5.74
CA PHE A 137 -7.12 21.56 -5.52
C PHE A 137 -5.70 22.01 -5.18
N ASP A 138 -5.13 22.95 -5.93
CA ASP A 138 -3.78 23.47 -5.65
C ASP A 138 -3.71 24.11 -4.27
N PHE A 139 -4.75 24.86 -3.89
CA PHE A 139 -4.90 25.37 -2.54
C PHE A 139 -4.94 24.24 -1.51
N HIS A 140 -5.82 23.24 -1.66
CA HIS A 140 -5.95 22.12 -0.73
C HIS A 140 -4.65 21.33 -0.56
N SER A 141 -3.95 21.08 -1.67
CA SER A 141 -2.68 20.34 -1.70
C SER A 141 -1.56 21.11 -1.00
N SER A 142 -1.60 22.45 -1.01
CA SER A 142 -0.62 23.28 -0.30
C SER A 142 -0.76 23.29 1.22
N LEU A 143 -1.89 22.81 1.76
CA LEU A 143 -2.14 22.85 3.20
C LEU A 143 -1.31 21.81 3.95
N GLY A 144 -0.67 22.22 5.05
CA GLY A 144 -0.05 21.34 6.04
C GLY A 144 -1.00 21.01 7.20
N PHE A 145 -0.59 20.09 8.07
CA PHE A 145 -1.35 19.70 9.27
C PHE A 145 -0.81 20.42 10.50
N GLY A 146 -1.65 21.23 11.15
CA GLY A 146 -1.29 21.84 12.43
C GLY A 146 -1.46 20.88 13.61
N LYS A 147 -1.08 21.35 14.82
CA LYS A 147 -1.17 20.56 16.07
C LYS A 147 -2.62 20.28 16.51
N GLN A 148 -3.56 21.15 16.14
CA GLN A 148 -4.96 21.03 16.54
C GLN A 148 -5.74 20.13 15.59
N ARG A 149 -6.45 19.13 16.13
CA ARG A 149 -7.37 18.31 15.34
C ARG A 149 -8.53 19.15 14.81
N SER A 150 -8.85 18.98 13.54
CA SER A 150 -9.99 19.62 12.89
C SER A 150 -10.71 18.67 11.94
N ASP A 151 -11.98 18.97 11.65
CA ASP A 151 -12.76 18.22 10.66
C ASP A 151 -12.11 18.29 9.27
N TYR A 152 -11.52 19.44 8.91
CA TYR A 152 -10.78 19.62 7.66
C TYR A 152 -9.55 18.71 7.63
N GLY A 153 -8.74 18.72 8.69
CA GLY A 153 -7.55 17.86 8.77
C GLY A 153 -7.91 16.38 8.67
N ARG A 154 -8.98 15.95 9.34
CA ARG A 154 -9.44 14.56 9.28
C ARG A 154 -9.84 14.13 7.87
N ILE A 155 -10.64 14.93 7.16
CA ILE A 155 -11.04 14.60 5.78
C ILE A 155 -9.83 14.72 4.84
N LYS A 156 -9.00 15.76 4.96
CA LYS A 156 -7.79 15.93 4.14
C LYS A 156 -6.89 14.71 4.19
N GLN A 157 -6.61 14.18 5.39
CA GLN A 157 -5.80 12.97 5.53
C GLN A 157 -6.35 11.80 4.71
N GLN A 158 -7.68 11.63 4.69
CA GLN A 158 -8.33 10.57 3.91
C GLN A 158 -8.29 10.84 2.39
N LEU A 159 -8.45 12.10 1.97
CA LEU A 159 -8.45 12.47 0.55
C LEU A 159 -7.05 12.39 -0.06
N ASP A 160 -6.02 12.72 0.74
CA ASP A 160 -4.63 12.79 0.31
C ASP A 160 -3.98 11.41 0.27
N GLN A 161 -4.27 10.52 1.23
CA GLN A 161 -3.65 9.19 1.31
C GLN A 161 -4.34 8.17 0.40
N VAL A 162 -3.85 8.04 -0.83
CA VAL A 162 -4.39 7.08 -1.81
C VAL A 162 -4.06 5.63 -1.42
N PRO A 163 -5.03 4.72 -1.34
CA PRO A 163 -4.75 3.31 -1.05
C PRO A 163 -3.98 2.63 -2.19
N VAL A 164 -2.91 1.89 -1.83
CA VAL A 164 -2.08 1.10 -2.74
C VAL A 164 -2.03 -0.33 -2.21
N LEU A 165 -2.54 -1.30 -2.95
CA LEU A 165 -2.83 -2.65 -2.43
C LEU A 165 -2.01 -3.75 -3.08
N GLY A 166 -1.36 -4.57 -2.26
CA GLY A 166 -0.80 -5.85 -2.69
C GLY A 166 -1.59 -7.03 -2.13
N PHE A 167 -1.31 -8.24 -2.63
CA PHE A 167 -1.86 -9.48 -2.08
C PHE A 167 -0.81 -10.25 -1.31
N ASN A 168 -1.00 -10.41 0.00
CA ASN A 168 0.00 -11.04 0.89
C ASN A 168 1.35 -10.28 0.88
N SER A 169 1.32 -9.00 0.50
CA SER A 169 2.48 -8.16 0.33
C SER A 169 3.19 -7.87 1.64
N GLY A 170 2.46 -7.79 2.75
CA GLY A 170 3.03 -7.56 4.07
C GLY A 170 4.01 -8.65 4.50
N ARG A 171 3.80 -9.88 4.01
CA ARG A 171 4.65 -11.04 4.29
C ARG A 171 5.71 -11.26 3.22
N TYR A 172 5.40 -11.00 1.96
CA TYR A 172 6.31 -11.25 0.84
C TYR A 172 6.88 -9.97 0.24
N ASP A 173 6.11 -9.24 -0.57
CA ASP A 173 6.62 -8.11 -1.37
C ASP A 173 7.32 -7.04 -0.55
N ILE A 174 6.74 -6.63 0.59
CA ILE A 174 7.36 -5.63 1.45
C ILE A 174 8.69 -6.14 2.01
N ASN A 175 8.80 -7.42 2.35
CA ASN A 175 10.06 -8.00 2.80
C ASN A 175 11.10 -8.13 1.68
N LEU A 176 10.65 -8.32 0.44
CA LEU A 176 11.48 -8.33 -0.76
C LEU A 176 12.09 -6.95 -1.03
N ILE A 177 11.31 -5.87 -0.85
CA ILE A 177 11.71 -4.52 -1.26
C ILE A 177 12.17 -3.62 -0.10
N LYS A 178 11.99 -4.01 1.17
CA LYS A 178 12.20 -3.13 2.35
C LYS A 178 13.58 -2.49 2.44
N ASN A 179 14.63 -3.12 1.89
CA ASN A 179 15.99 -2.61 1.93
C ASN A 179 16.10 -1.26 1.19
N ASP A 180 15.40 -1.14 0.07
CA ASP A 180 15.41 0.07 -0.77
C ASP A 180 14.14 0.92 -0.62
N LEU A 181 13.04 0.32 -0.15
CA LEU A 181 11.72 0.94 -0.02
C LEU A 181 11.79 2.30 0.69
N PHE A 182 12.37 2.33 1.90
CA PHE A 182 12.43 3.55 2.72
C PHE A 182 13.37 4.61 2.14
N ALA A 183 14.39 4.18 1.39
CA ALA A 183 15.29 5.10 0.68
C ALA A 183 14.60 5.74 -0.54
N VAL A 184 13.73 5.00 -1.23
CA VAL A 184 12.99 5.50 -2.41
C VAL A 184 11.82 6.39 -2.00
N ILE A 185 11.02 6.00 -1.01
CA ILE A 185 9.85 6.79 -0.57
C ILE A 185 10.22 7.98 0.32
N GLY A 186 11.42 7.96 0.92
CA GLY A 186 11.90 8.96 1.88
C GLY A 186 11.30 8.78 3.28
N THR A 187 12.16 8.60 4.28
CA THR A 187 11.73 8.38 5.68
C THR A 187 10.91 9.54 6.25
N ASP A 188 11.19 10.77 5.83
CA ASP A 188 10.48 11.97 6.28
C ASP A 188 9.03 12.03 5.77
N ASN A 189 8.72 11.30 4.70
CA ASN A 189 7.38 11.20 4.16
C ASN A 189 6.50 10.20 4.95
N ILE A 190 7.10 9.30 5.74
CA ILE A 190 6.37 8.29 6.52
C ILE A 190 5.59 8.95 7.66
N LYS A 191 4.27 8.71 7.69
CA LYS A 191 3.36 9.18 8.75
C LYS A 191 3.07 8.10 9.78
N SER A 192 2.94 6.85 9.35
CA SER A 192 2.73 5.73 10.28
C SER A 192 3.06 4.39 9.62
N VAL A 193 3.55 3.45 10.44
CA VAL A 193 3.76 2.05 10.05
C VAL A 193 3.05 1.16 11.07
N ILE A 194 2.25 0.20 10.59
CA ILE A 194 1.52 -0.76 11.43
C ILE A 194 1.96 -2.17 11.05
N THR A 195 2.33 -2.98 12.04
CA THR A 195 2.84 -4.34 11.86
C THR A 195 2.20 -5.32 12.85
N ASN A 196 1.80 -6.52 12.42
CA ASN A 196 1.37 -7.60 13.31
C ASN A 196 1.35 -9.01 12.66
N PRO A 197 2.42 -9.82 12.75
CA PRO A 197 3.83 -9.42 12.85
C PRO A 197 4.37 -8.85 11.52
N SER A 198 3.65 -9.08 10.41
CA SER A 198 3.95 -8.56 9.07
C SER A 198 3.47 -7.11 8.90
N TYR A 199 3.98 -6.42 7.87
CA TYR A 199 3.52 -5.07 7.53
C TYR A 199 2.05 -5.10 7.11
N MET A 200 1.20 -4.38 7.85
CA MET A 200 -0.22 -4.24 7.53
C MET A 200 -0.51 -2.93 6.82
N CYS A 201 0.23 -1.88 7.18
CA CYS A 201 0.06 -0.54 6.63
C CYS A 201 1.38 0.22 6.68
N ILE A 202 1.74 0.85 5.56
CA ILE A 202 2.78 1.90 5.49
C ILE A 202 2.09 3.13 4.90
N ALA A 203 1.90 4.16 5.73
CA ALA A 203 1.23 5.39 5.31
C ALA A 203 2.24 6.53 5.17
N THR A 204 2.20 7.22 4.03
CA THR A 204 2.93 8.45 3.76
C THR A 204 1.98 9.65 3.79
N SER A 205 2.42 10.82 3.33
CA SER A 205 1.52 11.98 3.17
C SER A 205 0.48 11.79 2.05
N ASP A 206 0.81 11.00 1.04
CA ASP A 206 0.13 10.90 -0.25
C ASP A 206 -0.36 9.49 -0.63
N MET A 207 0.09 8.45 0.07
CA MET A 207 -0.36 7.08 -0.14
C MET A 207 -0.47 6.28 1.16
N LYS A 208 -1.21 5.19 1.08
CA LYS A 208 -1.37 4.20 2.13
C LYS A 208 -1.21 2.82 1.52
N MET A 209 -0.02 2.25 1.66
CA MET A 209 0.25 0.88 1.23
C MET A 209 -0.43 -0.08 2.21
N LEU A 210 -1.29 -0.95 1.69
CA LEU A 210 -2.11 -1.90 2.42
C LEU A 210 -1.94 -3.30 1.81
N ASP A 211 -2.24 -4.32 2.60
CA ASP A 211 -2.26 -5.71 2.15
C ASP A 211 -3.68 -6.26 2.27
N ILE A 212 -4.26 -6.66 1.13
CA ILE A 212 -5.65 -7.13 1.06
C ILE A 212 -5.86 -8.43 1.86
N SER A 213 -4.80 -9.20 2.11
CA SER A 213 -4.86 -10.44 2.88
C SER A 213 -5.31 -10.19 4.33
N ASN A 214 -5.14 -8.98 4.86
CA ASN A 214 -5.64 -8.58 6.16
C ASN A 214 -7.17 -8.39 6.21
N TYR A 215 -7.82 -8.34 5.05
CA TYR A 215 -9.26 -8.09 4.91
C TYR A 215 -10.05 -9.36 4.57
N VAL A 216 -9.39 -10.52 4.57
CA VAL A 216 -9.98 -11.83 4.25
C VAL A 216 -9.53 -12.88 5.27
N PRO A 217 -10.18 -14.06 5.33
CA PRO A 217 -9.73 -15.14 6.21
C PRO A 217 -8.28 -15.54 5.96
N ALA A 218 -7.56 -15.86 7.03
CA ALA A 218 -6.17 -16.30 6.96
C ALA A 218 -6.02 -17.53 6.05
N GLY A 219 -4.95 -17.57 5.26
CA GLY A 219 -4.69 -18.67 4.32
C GLY A 219 -5.45 -18.58 3.00
N THR A 220 -6.23 -17.52 2.76
CA THR A 220 -6.85 -17.28 1.45
C THR A 220 -5.76 -17.04 0.39
N SER A 221 -5.72 -17.89 -0.64
CA SER A 221 -4.84 -17.69 -1.79
C SER A 221 -5.40 -16.65 -2.76
N TYR A 222 -4.55 -16.06 -3.59
CA TYR A 222 -4.98 -15.09 -4.60
C TYR A 222 -6.02 -15.67 -5.57
N ALA A 223 -5.80 -16.90 -6.07
CA ALA A 223 -6.77 -17.59 -6.91
C ALA A 223 -8.14 -17.79 -6.22
N LYS A 224 -8.14 -18.12 -4.92
CA LYS A 224 -9.38 -18.27 -4.15
C LYS A 224 -10.07 -16.92 -3.89
N TYR A 225 -9.29 -15.87 -3.69
CA TYR A 225 -9.79 -14.51 -3.57
C TYR A 225 -10.51 -14.09 -4.87
N LEU A 226 -9.86 -14.24 -6.02
CA LEU A 226 -10.46 -13.92 -7.32
C LEU A 226 -11.74 -14.72 -7.57
N SER A 227 -11.73 -16.04 -7.37
CA SER A 227 -12.93 -16.87 -7.62
C SER A 227 -14.09 -16.52 -6.68
N THR A 228 -13.80 -16.09 -5.44
CA THR A 228 -14.84 -15.67 -4.49
C THR A 228 -15.58 -14.41 -4.97
N TYR A 229 -14.86 -13.44 -5.53
CA TYR A 229 -15.43 -12.14 -5.89
C TYR A 229 -15.83 -12.01 -7.37
N LEU A 230 -15.21 -12.76 -8.27
CA LEU A 230 -15.42 -12.69 -9.71
C LEU A 230 -16.02 -13.97 -10.30
N GLY A 231 -16.05 -15.05 -9.52
CA GLY A 231 -16.34 -16.39 -10.03
C GLY A 231 -15.16 -16.99 -10.81
N ASP A 232 -15.31 -18.25 -11.19
CA ASP A 232 -14.30 -18.94 -11.98
C ASP A 232 -14.36 -18.54 -13.47
N CYS A 233 -13.25 -18.76 -14.17
CA CYS A 233 -13.20 -18.62 -15.62
C CYS A 233 -14.30 -19.46 -16.28
N LYS A 234 -15.17 -18.81 -17.08
CA LYS A 234 -16.28 -19.46 -17.78
C LYS A 234 -15.99 -19.82 -19.24
N CYS A 235 -14.77 -19.58 -19.73
CA CYS A 235 -14.40 -19.93 -21.11
C CYS A 235 -14.41 -21.46 -21.29
N ASP A 236 -15.05 -21.94 -22.35
CA ASP A 236 -15.11 -23.37 -22.71
C ASP A 236 -13.72 -23.92 -23.01
N ASN A 237 -12.94 -23.17 -23.79
CA ASN A 237 -11.56 -23.53 -24.12
C ASN A 237 -10.57 -22.82 -23.19
N LYS A 238 -10.06 -23.55 -22.19
CA LYS A 238 -9.05 -23.02 -21.25
C LYS A 238 -7.71 -22.72 -21.91
N ILE A 239 -7.31 -23.49 -22.92
CA ILE A 239 -6.04 -23.31 -23.64
C ILE A 239 -6.01 -21.94 -24.32
N ARG A 240 -7.10 -21.58 -25.01
CA ARG A 240 -7.23 -20.31 -25.76
C ARG A 240 -7.87 -19.16 -24.97
N CYS A 241 -7.97 -19.31 -23.65
CA CYS A 241 -8.62 -18.32 -22.80
C CYS A 241 -7.82 -17.01 -22.71
N VAL A 242 -8.47 -15.87 -22.88
CA VAL A 242 -7.86 -14.54 -22.72
C VAL A 242 -8.66 -13.63 -21.78
N CYS A 243 -9.56 -14.18 -20.98
CA CYS A 243 -10.46 -13.39 -20.12
C CYS A 243 -9.78 -12.79 -18.87
N GLY A 244 -8.49 -13.07 -18.65
CA GLY A 244 -7.74 -12.59 -17.48
C GLY A 244 -7.99 -13.35 -16.18
N LEU A 245 -9.01 -14.21 -16.10
CA LEU A 245 -9.28 -15.07 -14.94
C LEU A 245 -8.71 -16.49 -15.08
N GLY A 246 -8.07 -16.79 -16.22
CA GLY A 246 -7.39 -18.06 -16.44
C GLY A 246 -6.03 -18.08 -15.75
N LYS A 247 -5.57 -19.28 -15.36
CA LYS A 247 -4.23 -19.49 -14.80
C LYS A 247 -3.16 -19.01 -15.79
N GLY A 248 -2.35 -18.04 -15.37
CA GLY A 248 -1.06 -17.74 -16.00
C GLY A 248 -0.06 -18.84 -15.66
N ILE A 249 0.90 -19.09 -16.56
CA ILE A 249 1.95 -20.08 -16.36
C ILE A 249 3.29 -19.39 -16.62
N PHE A 250 4.19 -19.48 -15.65
CA PHE A 250 5.50 -18.82 -15.70
C PHE A 250 6.60 -19.77 -15.21
N PRO A 251 7.78 -19.80 -15.86
CA PRO A 251 8.83 -20.76 -15.56
C PRO A 251 9.77 -20.24 -14.46
N TYR A 252 9.27 -20.14 -13.23
CA TYR A 252 9.98 -19.50 -12.10
C TYR A 252 11.42 -19.98 -11.89
N GLU A 253 11.62 -21.30 -11.82
CA GLU A 253 12.92 -21.91 -11.53
C GLU A 253 13.91 -21.77 -12.70
N PHE A 254 13.42 -21.46 -13.90
CA PHE A 254 14.24 -21.15 -15.07
C PHE A 254 14.78 -19.71 -15.06
N ILE A 255 14.07 -18.78 -14.41
CA ILE A 255 14.46 -17.35 -14.35
C ILE A 255 15.50 -17.14 -13.24
N THR A 256 16.72 -17.56 -13.50
CA THR A 256 17.86 -17.52 -12.54
C THR A 256 18.72 -16.26 -12.65
N SER A 257 18.59 -15.50 -13.74
CA SER A 257 19.28 -14.23 -13.94
C SER A 257 18.50 -13.33 -14.90
N PHE A 258 18.77 -12.03 -14.86
CA PHE A 258 18.09 -11.05 -15.72
C PHE A 258 18.27 -11.33 -17.21
N ASN A 259 19.44 -11.81 -17.62
CA ASN A 259 19.75 -12.10 -19.02
C ASN A 259 18.83 -13.18 -19.62
N VAL A 260 18.26 -14.08 -18.81
CA VAL A 260 17.29 -15.08 -19.28
C VAL A 260 16.08 -14.42 -19.91
N LEU A 261 15.65 -13.25 -19.39
CA LEU A 261 14.49 -12.53 -19.93
C LEU A 261 14.68 -12.06 -21.38
N SER A 262 15.92 -11.93 -21.85
CA SER A 262 16.24 -11.53 -23.22
C SER A 262 16.12 -12.65 -24.26
N GLN A 263 15.97 -13.91 -23.83
CA GLN A 263 15.84 -15.04 -24.73
C GLN A 263 14.56 -14.92 -25.57
N THR A 264 14.67 -15.21 -26.86
CA THR A 264 13.63 -14.96 -27.87
C THR A 264 12.79 -16.18 -28.24
N THR A 265 13.01 -17.30 -27.56
CA THR A 265 12.29 -18.56 -27.78
C THR A 265 11.47 -18.92 -26.56
N ILE A 266 10.33 -19.59 -26.79
CA ILE A 266 9.53 -20.18 -25.72
C ILE A 266 10.42 -21.14 -24.92
N PRO A 267 10.48 -21.04 -23.58
CA PRO A 267 11.23 -22.00 -22.76
C PRO A 267 10.76 -23.43 -23.02
N PRO A 268 11.67 -24.43 -22.96
CA PRO A 268 11.28 -25.82 -23.13
C PRO A 268 10.26 -26.22 -22.07
N LYS A 269 9.41 -27.21 -22.36
CA LYS A 269 8.35 -27.67 -21.44
C LYS A 269 8.86 -27.94 -20.02
N SER A 270 10.04 -28.58 -19.90
CA SER A 270 10.67 -28.89 -18.60
C SER A 270 11.07 -27.67 -17.78
N ALA A 271 11.21 -26.49 -18.39
CA ALA A 271 11.52 -25.25 -17.67
C ALA A 271 10.36 -24.74 -16.79
N PHE A 272 9.15 -25.29 -16.99
CA PHE A 272 7.96 -24.95 -16.22
C PHE A 272 7.66 -25.95 -15.10
N ASP A 273 8.50 -26.97 -14.95
CA ASP A 273 8.40 -27.89 -13.83
C ASP A 273 8.80 -27.16 -12.54
N SER A 274 8.26 -27.60 -11.40
CA SER A 274 8.62 -27.07 -10.09
C SER A 274 9.21 -28.17 -9.24
N GLU A 275 10.52 -28.07 -8.97
CA GLU A 275 11.22 -28.91 -8.02
C GLU A 275 10.67 -28.70 -6.60
N LEU A 276 10.35 -27.45 -6.24
CA LEU A 276 9.81 -27.12 -4.91
C LEU A 276 8.50 -27.88 -4.61
N ARG A 277 7.64 -28.06 -5.62
CA ARG A 277 6.37 -28.78 -5.48
C ARG A 277 6.45 -30.24 -5.94
N GLY A 278 7.54 -30.65 -6.58
CA GLY A 278 7.67 -31.95 -7.24
C GLY A 278 6.63 -32.16 -8.34
N THR A 279 6.29 -31.12 -9.10
CA THR A 279 5.24 -31.15 -10.12
C THR A 279 5.77 -30.80 -11.49
N SER A 280 5.35 -31.54 -12.52
CA SER A 280 5.61 -31.19 -13.92
C SER A 280 4.39 -30.58 -14.60
N ILE A 281 4.64 -29.71 -15.59
CA ILE A 281 3.56 -29.09 -16.37
C ILE A 281 2.87 -30.12 -17.28
N SER A 282 1.55 -30.02 -17.42
CA SER A 282 0.79 -30.84 -18.37
C SER A 282 0.97 -30.40 -19.83
N ASP A 283 0.66 -31.28 -20.79
CA ASP A 283 0.72 -30.93 -22.22
C ASP A 283 -0.23 -29.78 -22.59
N ASP A 284 -1.41 -29.75 -21.98
CA ASP A 284 -2.41 -28.71 -22.27
C ASP A 284 -2.03 -27.35 -21.66
N GLU A 285 -1.37 -27.35 -20.50
CA GLU A 285 -0.78 -26.13 -19.92
C GLU A 285 0.37 -25.61 -20.80
N TYR A 286 1.22 -26.49 -21.35
CA TYR A 286 2.27 -26.06 -22.27
C TYR A 286 1.71 -25.55 -23.62
N LYS A 287 0.69 -26.20 -24.18
CA LYS A 287 -0.05 -25.69 -25.36
C LYS A 287 -0.64 -24.31 -25.09
N ARG A 288 -1.06 -24.03 -23.85
CA ARG A 288 -1.52 -22.70 -23.47
C ARG A 288 -0.41 -21.67 -23.52
N VAL A 289 0.79 -22.00 -23.00
CA VAL A 289 1.97 -21.12 -23.10
C VAL A 289 2.28 -20.81 -24.58
N GLN A 290 2.28 -21.82 -25.44
CA GLN A 290 2.48 -21.65 -26.89
C GLN A 290 1.43 -20.74 -27.51
N PHE A 291 0.15 -20.96 -27.19
CA PHE A 291 -0.94 -20.12 -27.67
C PHE A 291 -0.78 -18.66 -27.24
N VAL A 292 -0.48 -18.38 -25.96
CA VAL A 292 -0.36 -16.98 -25.51
C VAL A 292 0.87 -16.29 -26.10
N TRP A 293 1.97 -17.03 -26.26
CA TRP A 293 3.17 -16.50 -26.92
C TRP A 293 2.87 -16.03 -28.34
N GLU A 294 2.20 -16.87 -29.13
CA GLU A 294 1.80 -16.55 -30.50
C GLU A 294 0.71 -15.46 -30.55
N HIS A 295 -0.33 -15.59 -29.72
CA HIS A 295 -1.49 -14.70 -29.72
C HIS A 295 -1.12 -13.25 -29.40
N TYR A 296 -0.22 -13.04 -28.43
CA TYR A 296 0.27 -11.71 -28.06
C TYR A 296 1.53 -11.28 -28.84
N GLY A 297 2.02 -12.11 -29.77
CA GLY A 297 3.19 -11.79 -30.59
C GLY A 297 4.47 -11.57 -29.76
N MET A 298 4.66 -12.36 -28.71
CA MET A 298 5.78 -12.23 -27.78
C MET A 298 7.11 -12.47 -28.50
N LYS A 299 8.08 -11.61 -28.24
CA LYS A 299 9.42 -11.65 -28.88
C LYS A 299 10.48 -12.19 -27.92
N SER A 300 10.18 -12.19 -26.62
CA SER A 300 11.13 -12.56 -25.57
C SER A 300 10.43 -13.09 -24.32
N ILE A 301 11.18 -13.76 -23.45
CA ILE A 301 10.69 -14.19 -22.13
C ILE A 301 10.25 -12.98 -21.29
N LYS A 302 10.86 -11.81 -21.48
CA LYS A 302 10.41 -10.55 -20.86
C LYS A 302 8.96 -10.23 -21.20
N ASP A 303 8.51 -10.46 -22.44
CA ASP A 303 7.13 -10.21 -22.84
C ASP A 303 6.16 -11.18 -22.14
N LEU A 304 6.59 -12.44 -21.96
CA LEU A 304 5.86 -13.44 -21.19
C LEU A 304 5.76 -13.05 -19.70
N LEU A 305 6.85 -12.54 -19.11
CA LEU A 305 6.87 -12.02 -17.73
C LEU A 305 5.89 -10.86 -17.56
N ILE A 306 5.93 -9.86 -18.45
CA ILE A 306 5.04 -8.70 -18.42
C ILE A 306 3.58 -9.15 -18.51
N TRP A 307 3.28 -10.05 -19.46
CA TRP A 307 1.94 -10.60 -19.60
C TRP A 307 1.50 -11.34 -18.33
N TYR A 308 2.36 -12.17 -17.76
CA TYR A 308 2.09 -12.96 -16.57
C TYR A 308 1.79 -12.06 -15.36
N ASN A 309 2.67 -11.12 -15.06
CA ASN A 309 2.56 -10.24 -13.90
C ASN A 309 1.35 -9.28 -14.03
N ASN A 310 0.99 -8.86 -15.26
CA ASN A 310 -0.24 -8.10 -15.50
C ASN A 310 -1.53 -8.89 -15.16
N LEU A 311 -1.53 -10.22 -15.25
CA LEU A 311 -2.68 -11.05 -14.87
C LEU A 311 -2.97 -10.98 -13.38
N ASP A 312 -2.01 -10.60 -12.55
CA ASP A 312 -2.18 -10.53 -11.10
C ASP A 312 -2.65 -9.16 -10.60
N VAL A 313 -2.74 -8.15 -11.47
CA VAL A 313 -3.24 -6.81 -11.10
C VAL A 313 -4.57 -6.43 -11.75
N VAL A 314 -4.82 -6.82 -13.01
CA VAL A 314 -6.04 -6.45 -13.74
C VAL A 314 -7.32 -7.03 -13.11
N PRO A 315 -7.44 -8.36 -12.87
CA PRO A 315 -8.60 -8.90 -12.16
C PRO A 315 -8.64 -8.48 -10.69
N PHE A 316 -7.49 -8.13 -10.10
CA PHE A 316 -7.42 -7.70 -8.71
C PHE A 316 -8.24 -6.43 -8.45
N ILE A 317 -8.16 -5.43 -9.35
CA ILE A 317 -9.01 -4.23 -9.32
C ILE A 317 -10.50 -4.61 -9.26
N LYS A 318 -10.93 -5.54 -10.13
CA LYS A 318 -12.34 -5.96 -10.20
C LYS A 318 -12.77 -6.67 -8.91
N ALA A 319 -11.90 -7.53 -8.36
CA ALA A 319 -12.18 -8.27 -7.14
C ALA A 319 -12.30 -7.34 -5.92
N ILE A 320 -11.39 -6.36 -5.78
CA ILE A 320 -11.48 -5.35 -4.71
C ILE A 320 -12.78 -4.55 -4.86
N LYS A 321 -13.15 -4.11 -6.07
CA LYS A 321 -14.40 -3.39 -6.30
C LYS A 321 -15.61 -4.19 -5.80
N ALA A 322 -15.69 -5.47 -6.14
CA ALA A 322 -16.75 -6.36 -5.67
C ALA A 322 -16.73 -6.58 -4.13
N GLN A 323 -15.54 -6.76 -3.53
CA GLN A 323 -15.41 -6.88 -2.07
C GLN A 323 -15.90 -5.62 -1.36
N ARG A 324 -15.54 -4.43 -1.86
CA ARG A 324 -15.92 -3.15 -1.26
C ARG A 324 -17.44 -2.94 -1.25
N GLU A 325 -18.17 -3.40 -2.26
CA GLU A 325 -19.64 -3.33 -2.28
C GLU A 325 -20.29 -4.07 -1.11
N LEU A 326 -19.63 -5.08 -0.52
CA LEU A 326 -20.14 -5.75 0.68
C LEU A 326 -20.04 -4.85 1.92
N PHE A 327 -18.92 -4.15 2.10
CA PHE A 327 -18.70 -3.25 3.24
C PHE A 327 -19.54 -1.97 3.15
N LYS A 328 -19.84 -1.51 1.93
CA LYS A 328 -20.75 -0.38 1.71
C LYS A 328 -22.17 -0.66 2.21
N ARG A 329 -22.62 -1.92 2.25
CA ARG A 329 -23.96 -2.30 2.76
C ARG A 329 -24.11 -2.10 4.27
N ILE A 330 -22.99 -1.98 4.98
CA ILE A 330 -22.92 -1.73 6.43
C ILE A 330 -22.25 -0.38 6.73
N ASP A 331 -22.29 0.55 5.77
CA ASP A 331 -21.79 1.92 5.90
C ASP A 331 -20.31 2.06 6.30
N LEU A 332 -19.46 1.16 5.76
CA LEU A 332 -18.01 1.20 5.96
C LEU A 332 -17.23 1.39 4.66
N ASP A 333 -16.22 2.27 4.71
CA ASP A 333 -15.16 2.33 3.72
C ASP A 333 -13.99 1.44 4.17
N MET A 334 -13.80 0.33 3.46
CA MET A 334 -12.83 -0.71 3.80
C MET A 334 -11.40 -0.18 4.07
N PHE A 335 -10.94 0.83 3.34
CA PHE A 335 -9.54 1.29 3.41
C PHE A 335 -9.34 2.52 4.29
N ALA A 336 -10.38 3.36 4.37
CA ALA A 336 -10.37 4.53 5.24
C ALA A 336 -10.67 4.18 6.70
N ASP A 337 -11.49 3.15 6.94
CA ASP A 337 -12.02 2.86 8.27
C ASP A 337 -11.24 1.83 9.08
N GLY A 338 -10.39 1.03 8.43
CA GLY A 338 -9.57 0.01 9.08
C GLY A 338 -8.42 -0.47 8.21
N VAL A 339 -7.42 -1.08 8.84
CA VAL A 339 -6.28 -1.73 8.15
C VAL A 339 -6.39 -3.26 8.15
N SER A 340 -7.50 -3.80 8.67
CA SER A 340 -7.76 -5.24 8.76
C SER A 340 -9.24 -5.53 8.99
N LEU A 341 -9.64 -6.77 8.68
CA LEU A 341 -10.99 -7.27 8.92
C LEU A 341 -11.38 -7.20 10.41
N PRO A 342 -10.54 -7.62 11.39
CA PRO A 342 -10.86 -7.43 12.81
C PRO A 342 -11.08 -5.97 13.19
N GLY A 343 -10.29 -5.03 12.66
CA GLY A 343 -10.46 -3.60 12.93
C GLY A 343 -11.76 -3.04 12.34
N LEU A 344 -12.16 -3.52 11.15
CA LEU A 344 -13.47 -3.18 10.58
C LEU A 344 -14.60 -3.78 11.42
N SER A 345 -14.51 -5.04 11.84
CA SER A 345 -15.50 -5.70 12.70
C SER A 345 -15.67 -4.99 14.03
N GLU A 346 -14.57 -4.55 14.66
CA GLU A 346 -14.61 -3.74 15.88
C GLU A 346 -15.38 -2.43 15.66
N LYS A 347 -15.18 -1.77 14.52
CA LYS A 347 -15.93 -0.56 14.17
C LYS A 347 -17.43 -0.81 13.98
N VAL A 348 -17.82 -1.91 13.33
CA VAL A 348 -19.23 -2.33 13.21
C VAL A 348 -19.84 -2.57 14.60
N MET A 349 -19.10 -3.24 15.49
CA MET A 349 -19.53 -3.45 16.87
C MET A 349 -19.79 -2.11 17.57
N TYR A 350 -18.90 -1.13 17.41
CA TYR A 350 -19.10 0.20 17.98
C TYR A 350 -20.30 0.94 17.41
N GLN A 351 -20.55 0.85 16.11
CA GLN A 351 -21.71 1.46 15.46
C GLN A 351 -23.02 0.78 15.89
N THR A 352 -23.04 -0.54 16.05
CA THR A 352 -24.28 -1.27 16.36
C THR A 352 -24.62 -1.24 17.85
N CYS A 353 -23.62 -1.39 18.73
CA CYS A 353 -23.84 -1.64 20.15
C CYS A 353 -23.78 -0.37 21.02
N PHE A 354 -23.20 0.73 20.53
CA PHE A 354 -22.73 1.81 21.39
C PHE A 354 -23.12 3.23 20.94
N ASP A 355 -24.19 3.39 20.15
CA ASP A 355 -24.71 4.69 19.69
C ASP A 355 -25.00 5.71 20.83
N ASN A 356 -25.12 5.25 22.09
CA ASN A 356 -25.44 6.08 23.27
C ASN A 356 -24.39 6.04 24.41
N LEU A 357 -23.15 5.59 24.19
CA LEU A 357 -22.15 5.56 25.27
C LEU A 357 -21.57 6.95 25.60
N GLN A 358 -21.61 7.32 26.88
CA GLN A 358 -20.76 8.38 27.40
C GLN A 358 -19.32 7.88 27.51
N TYR A 359 -18.39 8.59 26.86
CA TYR A 359 -16.96 8.31 27.03
C TYR A 359 -16.58 8.49 28.51
N PRO A 360 -15.90 7.50 29.14
CA PRO A 360 -15.39 7.68 30.48
C PRO A 360 -14.44 8.87 30.52
N SER A 361 -14.45 9.65 31.61
CA SER A 361 -13.55 10.79 31.75
C SER A 361 -12.11 10.32 31.59
N LYS A 362 -11.38 10.89 30.63
CA LYS A 362 -9.95 10.58 30.45
C LYS A 362 -9.16 11.16 31.62
N LYS A 363 -8.88 10.35 32.64
CA LYS A 363 -7.80 10.65 33.59
C LYS A 363 -6.48 10.30 32.93
N SER A 364 -5.50 11.21 32.95
CA SER A 364 -4.16 10.90 32.48
C SER A 364 -3.63 9.68 33.24
N PRO A 365 -3.19 8.62 32.54
CA PRO A 365 -2.57 7.49 33.20
C PRO A 365 -1.28 7.95 33.88
N GLN A 366 -0.94 7.35 35.03
CA GLN A 366 0.41 7.51 35.56
C GLN A 366 1.40 6.94 34.54
N ALA A 367 2.42 7.72 34.19
CA ALA A 367 3.46 7.27 33.27
C ALA A 367 4.05 5.95 33.78
N PHE A 368 4.09 4.94 32.91
CA PHE A 368 4.68 3.66 33.25
C PHE A 368 6.17 3.86 33.60
N ARG A 369 6.53 3.59 34.86
CA ARG A 369 7.93 3.55 35.28
C ARG A 369 8.46 2.16 35.02
N PHE A 370 9.29 2.04 33.99
CA PHE A 370 9.95 0.78 33.67
C PHE A 370 10.78 0.31 34.88
N PRO A 371 10.56 -0.90 35.43
CA PRO A 371 11.28 -1.33 36.62
C PRO A 371 12.79 -1.45 36.36
N SER A 372 13.60 -0.80 37.18
CA SER A 372 15.07 -0.83 37.09
C SER A 372 15.62 -2.26 37.09
N LYS A 373 15.04 -3.15 37.90
CA LYS A 373 15.39 -4.58 37.95
C LYS A 373 15.21 -5.29 36.59
N ARG A 374 14.15 -4.96 35.85
CA ARG A 374 13.88 -5.53 34.53
C ARG A 374 14.89 -5.03 33.50
N MET A 375 15.26 -3.75 33.57
CA MET A 375 16.29 -3.13 32.72
C MET A 375 17.67 -3.77 32.97
N SER A 376 18.03 -3.99 34.24
CA SER A 376 19.26 -4.69 34.58
C SER A 376 19.25 -6.14 34.09
N GLY A 377 18.10 -6.82 34.15
CA GLY A 377 17.95 -8.17 33.60
C GLY A 377 18.22 -8.26 32.10
N TYR A 378 17.71 -7.32 31.30
CA TYR A 378 18.01 -7.26 29.87
C TYR A 378 19.51 -7.04 29.61
N LYS A 379 20.15 -6.11 30.33
CA LYS A 379 21.61 -5.89 30.23
C LYS A 379 22.41 -7.15 30.54
N SER A 380 22.03 -7.90 31.58
CA SER A 380 22.68 -9.16 31.92
C SER A 380 22.52 -10.21 30.83
N GLN A 381 21.32 -10.34 30.26
CA GLN A 381 21.06 -11.26 29.13
C GLN A 381 21.85 -10.89 27.88
N ASP A 382 22.02 -9.59 27.60
CA ASP A 382 22.79 -9.12 26.45
C ASP A 382 24.29 -9.38 26.62
N VAL A 383 24.82 -9.23 27.83
CA VAL A 383 26.20 -9.61 28.18
C VAL A 383 26.40 -11.13 28.02
N GLU A 384 25.47 -11.92 28.54
CA GLU A 384 25.53 -13.39 28.46
C GLU A 384 25.45 -13.89 27.01
N ALA A 385 24.59 -13.29 26.20
CA ALA A 385 24.42 -13.62 24.79
C ALA A 385 25.47 -12.97 23.86
N LYS A 386 26.45 -12.23 24.40
CA LYS A 386 27.47 -11.45 23.65
C LYS A 386 26.88 -10.59 22.53
N ARG A 387 25.70 -10.00 22.77
CA ARG A 387 25.02 -9.15 21.77
C ARG A 387 25.72 -7.79 21.72
N GLU A 388 26.52 -7.55 20.69
CA GLU A 388 27.04 -6.21 20.39
C GLU A 388 25.97 -5.40 19.64
N PHE A 389 25.22 -4.58 20.37
CA PHE A 389 24.42 -3.53 19.73
C PHE A 389 25.33 -2.34 19.41
N ALA A 390 25.62 -2.13 18.13
CA ALA A 390 26.34 -0.98 17.61
C ALA A 390 25.50 0.31 17.63
N LEU A 391 24.91 0.65 18.77
CA LEU A 391 24.38 2.00 19.03
C LEU A 391 25.11 2.53 20.26
N LYS A 392 26.12 3.36 20.03
CA LYS A 392 26.81 4.08 21.10
C LYS A 392 25.74 4.87 21.85
N LEU A 393 25.57 4.60 23.14
CA LEU A 393 24.61 5.24 24.04
C LEU A 393 24.58 6.78 23.91
N LEU A 394 25.72 7.37 23.54
CA LEU A 394 25.88 8.79 23.19
C LEU A 394 24.97 9.26 22.04
N GLN A 395 24.83 8.50 20.96
CA GLN A 395 23.98 8.86 19.81
C GLN A 395 22.49 8.84 20.17
N LEU A 396 22.08 7.94 21.06
CA LEU A 396 20.69 7.87 21.55
C LEU A 396 20.38 9.07 22.47
N ILE A 397 21.34 9.45 23.32
CA ILE A 397 21.22 10.61 24.20
C ILE A 397 21.22 11.92 23.40
N GLU A 398 22.08 12.06 22.39
CA GLU A 398 22.07 13.23 21.48
C GLU A 398 20.73 13.36 20.73
N SER A 399 20.19 12.24 20.24
CA SER A 399 18.88 12.22 19.57
C SER A 399 17.75 12.65 20.49
N ILE A 400 17.73 12.17 21.75
CA ILE A 400 16.71 12.54 22.75
C ILE A 400 16.87 13.98 23.23
N THR A 401 18.10 14.50 23.29
CA THR A 401 18.38 15.86 23.74
C THR A 401 18.07 16.91 22.66
N SER A 402 18.23 16.55 21.37
CA SER A 402 17.81 17.39 20.23
C SER A 402 16.28 17.54 20.11
N LEU A 403 15.51 16.52 20.52
CA LEU A 403 14.04 16.56 20.57
C LEU A 403 13.50 17.44 21.70
N ASN A 404 14.24 17.58 22.81
CA ASN A 404 13.83 18.40 23.96
C ASN A 404 14.28 19.87 23.88
N THR A 405 15.23 20.20 22.99
CA THR A 405 15.71 21.58 22.80
C THR A 405 14.95 22.34 21.72
N SER A 406 14.38 21.64 20.72
CA SER A 406 13.52 22.23 19.69
C SER A 406 12.10 22.60 20.17
N THR A 407 11.71 22.20 21.39
CA THR A 407 10.42 22.56 22.01
C THR A 407 10.51 23.72 23.00
N ALA A 408 11.70 24.30 23.20
CA ALA A 408 11.91 25.45 24.09
C ALA A 408 12.20 26.78 23.37
N THR A 409 12.31 26.78 22.03
CA THR A 409 12.45 28.03 21.25
C THR A 409 11.72 27.96 19.90
N SER A 410 10.40 28.16 19.94
CA SER A 410 9.59 28.81 18.90
C SER A 410 8.17 29.04 19.40
#